data_AF-H3BN77-F1
#
_entry.id   AF-H3BN77-F1
#
_cell.length_a   1.000
_cell.length_b   1.000
_cell.length_c   1.000
_cell.angle_alpha   90.00
_cell.angle_beta   90.00
_cell.angle_gamma   90.00
#
_symmetry.space_group_name_H-M   'P 1'
#
loop_
_entity.id
_entity.type
_entity.pdbx_description
1 polymer ?
#
loop_
_entity_poly.entity_id
_entity_poly.type
_entity_poly.pdbx_seq_one_letter_code
_entity_poly.pdbx_strand_id
1 'polypeptide(L)'
;MATKRLARQLGLIRRKSIAPANGNLGRSKSKQLFDYLIVIDFESTCWNDGKHHHSQEIIEFPAVLLNTSTGQIDSEFQAYVQPQEHPILSEFCMELTGIKQAQVDEGVPLKICLSQFCKWIHKIQQQKNIIFATGISEPSASEVKLCAFVTWSAFL
;
A
#
# COMPACT_ATOMS: atom_id res chain seq x y z
N MET A 1 1.49 -15.99 11.59
CA MET A 1 2.69 -16.89 11.58
C MET A 1 2.56 -18.14 10.69
N ALA A 2 1.36 -18.64 10.36
CA ALA A 2 1.18 -19.90 9.63
C ALA A 2 1.46 -19.81 8.10
N THR A 3 1.02 -18.75 7.44
CA THR A 3 1.04 -18.59 5.98
C THR A 3 2.46 -18.60 5.39
N LYS A 4 3.41 -17.96 6.07
CA LYS A 4 4.82 -17.92 5.67
C LYS A 4 5.48 -19.30 5.68
N ARG A 5 5.08 -20.19 6.58
CA ARG A 5 5.65 -21.54 6.70
C ARG A 5 5.11 -22.46 5.60
N LEU A 6 3.81 -22.37 5.34
CA LEU A 6 3.15 -23.11 4.27
C LEU A 6 3.68 -22.70 2.89
N ALA A 7 3.80 -21.39 2.64
CA ALA A 7 4.33 -20.87 1.37
C ALA A 7 5.80 -21.24 1.13
N ARG A 8 6.58 -21.54 2.19
CA ARG A 8 7.93 -22.14 2.07
C ARG A 8 7.87 -23.62 1.70
N GLN A 9 6.98 -24.40 2.31
CA GLN A 9 6.82 -25.83 1.97
C GLN A 9 6.32 -26.03 0.54
N LEU A 10 5.43 -25.16 0.07
CA LEU A 10 4.86 -25.24 -1.28
C LEU A 10 5.77 -24.69 -2.38
N GLY A 11 6.99 -24.21 -2.05
CA GLY A 11 7.91 -23.63 -3.04
C GLY A 11 7.44 -22.31 -3.66
N LEU A 12 6.34 -21.73 -3.14
CA LEU A 12 5.76 -20.47 -3.61
C LEU A 12 6.62 -19.25 -3.23
N ILE A 13 7.45 -19.40 -2.18
CA ILE A 13 8.47 -18.41 -1.81
C ILE A 13 9.80 -18.78 -2.46
N ARG A 14 10.10 -18.17 -3.61
CA ARG A 14 11.47 -18.15 -4.15
C ARG A 14 12.33 -17.17 -3.36
N ARG A 15 13.01 -17.65 -2.32
CA ARG A 15 14.11 -16.89 -1.70
C ARG A 15 15.32 -17.00 -2.63
N LYS A 16 15.67 -15.91 -3.33
CA LYS A 16 16.96 -15.83 -4.03
C LYS A 16 18.05 -15.88 -2.95
N SER A 17 18.75 -16.99 -2.83
CA SER A 17 19.86 -17.13 -1.88
C SER A 17 20.97 -16.18 -2.32
N ILE A 18 21.25 -15.14 -1.53
CA ILE A 18 22.51 -14.40 -1.64
C ILE A 18 23.53 -15.28 -0.93
N ALA A 19 24.34 -16.02 -1.69
CA ALA A 19 25.54 -16.66 -1.16
C ALA A 19 26.53 -15.55 -0.74
N PRO A 20 27.30 -15.72 0.35
CA PRO A 20 28.35 -14.78 0.69
C PRO A 20 29.52 -15.02 -0.29
N ALA A 21 29.54 -14.27 -1.39
CA ALA A 21 30.66 -14.27 -2.31
C ALA A 21 31.58 -13.09 -1.99
N ASN A 22 32.76 -13.41 -1.47
CA ASN A 22 33.92 -12.52 -1.50
C ASN A 22 34.15 -12.08 -2.95
N GLY A 23 34.01 -10.79 -3.23
CA GLY A 23 34.30 -10.21 -4.54
C GLY A 23 33.27 -9.16 -4.95
N ASN A 24 33.76 -7.94 -5.22
CA ASN A 24 33.02 -6.84 -5.82
C ASN A 24 32.28 -7.28 -7.10
N LEU A 25 31.00 -7.64 -6.98
CA LEU A 25 30.10 -7.82 -8.11
C LEU A 25 29.01 -6.75 -8.03
N GLY A 26 28.97 -5.89 -9.04
CA GLY A 26 27.94 -4.89 -9.24
C GLY A 26 26.56 -5.50 -8.96
N ARG A 27 25.87 -4.89 -7.99
CA ARG A 27 24.53 -5.22 -7.55
C ARG A 27 23.64 -5.37 -8.79
N SER A 28 23.17 -6.58 -9.09
CA SER A 28 22.25 -6.83 -10.20
C SER A 28 21.04 -5.92 -10.00
N LYS A 29 20.96 -4.82 -10.76
CA LYS A 29 19.83 -3.90 -10.74
C LYS A 29 18.58 -4.76 -10.89
N SER A 30 17.65 -4.64 -9.94
CA SER A 30 16.34 -5.28 -10.06
C SER A 30 15.79 -4.97 -11.44
N LYS A 31 15.25 -5.96 -12.16
CA LYS A 31 14.71 -5.81 -13.54
C LYS A 31 13.50 -4.86 -13.66
N GLN A 32 13.21 -4.08 -12.61
CA GLN A 32 12.03 -3.24 -12.51
C GLN A 32 12.48 -1.77 -12.55
N LEU A 33 11.64 -0.91 -13.13
CA LEU A 33 11.96 0.47 -13.49
C LEU A 33 11.91 1.46 -12.31
N PHE A 34 11.21 1.12 -11.23
CA PHE A 34 10.83 2.02 -10.14
C PHE A 34 11.67 1.78 -8.88
N ASP A 35 12.43 2.77 -8.42
CA ASP A 35 13.20 2.66 -7.17
C ASP A 35 12.29 2.50 -5.94
N TYR A 36 11.07 3.04 -6.00
CA TYR A 36 10.07 2.91 -4.96
C TYR A 36 8.69 2.54 -5.48
N LEU A 37 7.91 1.89 -4.63
CA LEU A 37 6.48 1.64 -4.87
C LEU A 37 5.70 2.14 -3.68
N ILE A 38 4.58 2.82 -3.92
CA ILE A 38 3.60 3.14 -2.90
C ILE A 38 2.50 2.12 -3.00
N VAL A 39 2.49 1.18 -2.06
CA VAL A 39 1.51 0.11 -2.00
C VAL A 39 0.35 0.59 -1.15
N ILE A 40 -0.84 0.63 -1.75
CA ILE A 40 -2.09 1.08 -1.11
C ILE A 40 -3.06 -0.09 -1.08
N ASP A 41 -3.62 -0.30 0.09
CA ASP A 41 -4.72 -1.22 0.31
C ASP A 41 -5.88 -0.42 0.89
N PHE A 42 -7.09 -0.63 0.41
CA PHE A 42 -8.26 0.07 0.89
C PHE A 42 -9.20 -0.95 1.50
N GLU A 43 -9.61 -0.69 2.74
CA GLU A 43 -10.75 -1.38 3.31
C GLU A 43 -11.99 -0.54 3.09
N SER A 44 -13.09 -1.20 2.74
CA SER A 44 -14.36 -0.54 2.43
C SER A 44 -15.53 -1.15 3.19
N THR A 45 -16.62 -0.40 3.30
CA THR A 45 -17.89 -0.92 3.80
C THR A 45 -18.38 -2.07 2.90
N CYS A 46 -18.84 -3.17 3.51
CA CYS A 46 -19.35 -4.34 2.78
C CYS A 46 -20.51 -5.01 3.52
N TRP A 47 -21.34 -5.76 2.78
CA TRP A 47 -22.56 -6.39 3.28
C TRP A 47 -22.73 -7.78 2.66
N ASN A 48 -23.36 -8.70 3.40
CA ASN A 48 -23.59 -10.09 2.97
C ASN A 48 -25.07 -10.38 2.63
N ASP A 49 -25.82 -9.37 2.20
CA ASP A 49 -27.27 -9.50 1.98
C ASP A 49 -27.65 -9.90 0.55
N GLY A 50 -26.67 -10.03 -0.36
CA GLY A 50 -26.86 -10.50 -1.74
C GLY A 50 -27.83 -9.67 -2.58
N LYS A 51 -28.27 -8.51 -2.09
CA LYS A 51 -29.42 -7.78 -2.67
C LYS A 51 -29.25 -6.28 -2.83
N HIS A 52 -28.15 -5.68 -2.39
CA HIS A 52 -28.01 -4.23 -2.50
C HIS A 52 -26.66 -3.81 -3.07
N HIS A 53 -26.72 -3.07 -4.18
CA HIS A 53 -25.62 -2.25 -4.69
C HIS A 53 -25.42 -1.05 -3.75
N HIS A 54 -25.10 -1.29 -2.49
CA HIS A 54 -24.68 -0.23 -1.59
C HIS A 54 -23.35 0.34 -2.12
N SER A 55 -23.30 1.66 -2.23
CA SER A 55 -22.05 2.35 -2.55
C SER A 55 -21.05 2.09 -1.44
N GLN A 56 -19.98 1.37 -1.77
CA GLN A 56 -18.90 1.12 -0.82
C GLN A 56 -18.15 2.41 -0.53
N GLU A 57 -17.85 2.64 0.74
CA GLU A 57 -17.10 3.78 1.24
C GLU A 57 -15.80 3.28 1.86
N ILE A 58 -14.70 4.01 1.65
CA ILE A 58 -13.40 3.69 2.27
C ILE A 58 -13.54 3.89 3.79
N ILE A 59 -13.14 2.88 4.56
CA ILE A 59 -13.12 2.90 6.03
C ILE A 59 -11.70 2.80 6.60
N GLU A 60 -10.74 2.35 5.79
CA GLU A 60 -9.31 2.41 6.12
C GLU A 60 -8.48 2.73 4.88
N PHE A 61 -7.44 3.53 5.08
CA PHE A 61 -6.49 3.93 4.04
C PHE A 61 -5.04 3.67 4.49
N PRO A 62 -4.59 2.40 4.55
CA PRO A 62 -3.18 2.10 4.67
C PRO A 62 -2.42 2.30 3.35
N ALA A 63 -1.23 2.88 3.46
CA ALA A 63 -0.27 3.01 2.38
C ALA A 63 1.17 2.88 2.87
N VAL A 64 2.02 2.18 2.13
CA VAL A 64 3.42 1.99 2.50
C VAL A 64 4.36 2.32 1.34
N LEU A 65 5.48 2.96 1.65
CA LEU A 65 6.56 3.22 0.70
C LEU A 65 7.56 2.05 0.74
N LEU A 66 7.57 1.23 -0.29
CA LEU A 66 8.46 0.09 -0.45
C LEU A 66 9.67 0.46 -1.29
N ASN A 67 10.88 0.23 -0.78
CA ASN A 67 12.12 0.32 -1.55
C ASN A 67 12.36 -0.98 -2.32
N THR A 68 12.37 -0.93 -3.64
CA THR A 68 12.47 -2.12 -4.49
C THR A 68 13.87 -2.74 -4.50
N SER A 69 14.89 -1.96 -4.16
CA SER A 69 16.28 -2.41 -4.13
C SER A 69 16.63 -3.19 -2.86
N THR A 70 15.96 -2.89 -1.74
CA THR A 70 16.17 -3.54 -0.43
C THR A 70 15.02 -4.46 -0.05
N GLY A 71 13.83 -4.25 -0.61
CA GLY A 71 12.58 -4.92 -0.21
C GLY A 71 12.07 -4.48 1.16
N GLN A 72 12.52 -3.33 1.68
CA GLN A 72 12.12 -2.79 2.99
C GLN A 72 11.08 -1.68 2.84
N ILE A 73 10.24 -1.55 3.87
CA ILE A 73 9.29 -0.44 3.99
C ILE A 73 10.04 0.74 4.63
N ASP A 74 10.09 1.85 3.89
CA ASP A 74 10.80 3.06 4.29
C ASP A 74 9.88 4.09 4.98
N SER A 75 8.56 4.00 4.75
CA SER A 75 7.56 4.86 5.38
C SER A 75 6.17 4.23 5.29
N GLU A 76 5.31 4.58 6.25
CA GLU A 76 3.95 4.06 6.35
C GLU A 76 3.00 5.23 6.62
N PHE A 77 1.79 5.12 6.09
CA PHE A 77 0.65 5.98 6.33
C PHE A 77 -0.54 5.08 6.62
N GLN A 78 -1.31 5.39 7.64
CA GLN A 78 -2.53 4.65 7.97
C GLN A 78 -3.51 5.61 8.61
N ALA A 79 -4.75 5.57 8.15
CA ALA A 79 -5.83 6.39 8.66
C ALA A 79 -7.15 5.63 8.57
N TYR A 80 -7.95 5.71 9.62
CA TYR A 80 -9.35 5.29 9.58
C TYR A 80 -10.20 6.43 9.02
N VAL A 81 -11.16 6.07 8.18
CA VAL A 81 -12.04 7.01 7.49
C VAL A 81 -13.46 6.80 7.98
N GLN A 82 -14.13 7.89 8.34
CA GLN A 82 -15.53 7.86 8.75
C GLN A 82 -16.45 7.91 7.50
N PRO A 83 -17.18 6.83 7.17
CA PRO A 83 -18.17 6.83 6.10
C PRO A 83 -19.32 7.78 6.45
N GLN A 84 -19.83 8.46 5.43
CA GLN A 84 -20.83 9.51 5.59
C GLN A 84 -22.23 9.03 5.16
N GLU A 85 -22.31 8.15 4.16
CA GLU A 85 -23.59 7.61 3.68
C GLU A 85 -24.05 6.44 4.57
N HIS A 86 -23.14 5.53 4.91
CA HIS A 86 -23.41 4.37 5.77
C HIS A 86 -22.44 4.35 6.98
N PRO A 87 -22.68 5.19 8.01
CA PRO A 87 -21.78 5.32 9.16
C PRO A 87 -21.67 4.05 10.02
N ILE A 88 -22.69 3.17 9.98
CA ILE A 88 -22.73 1.95 10.78
C ILE A 88 -22.23 0.76 9.94
N LEU A 89 -21.15 0.13 10.38
CA LEU A 89 -20.58 -1.05 9.75
C LEU A 89 -21.48 -2.27 9.97
N SER A 90 -21.56 -3.14 8.97
CA SER A 90 -22.21 -4.45 9.12
C SER A 90 -21.33 -5.38 9.97
N GLU A 91 -21.93 -6.35 10.65
CA GLU A 91 -21.17 -7.39 11.38
C GLU A 91 -20.22 -8.14 10.44
N PHE A 92 -20.67 -8.46 9.22
CA PHE A 92 -19.84 -9.08 8.20
C PHE A 92 -18.59 -8.26 7.87
N CYS A 93 -18.74 -6.93 7.71
CA CYS A 93 -17.62 -6.04 7.44
C CYS A 93 -16.63 -6.00 8.59
N MET A 94 -17.13 -5.91 9.82
CA MET A 94 -16.29 -5.91 11.02
C MET A 94 -15.54 -7.24 11.20
N GLU A 95 -16.18 -8.38 10.89
CA GLU A 95 -15.55 -9.69 10.95
C GLU A 95 -14.49 -9.89 9.85
N LEU A 96 -14.77 -9.40 8.64
CA LEU A 96 -13.88 -9.56 7.49
C LEU A 96 -12.62 -8.69 7.59
N THR A 97 -12.80 -7.41 7.94
CA THR A 97 -11.71 -6.42 8.01
C THR A 97 -11.03 -6.39 9.39
N GLY A 98 -11.75 -6.82 10.44
CA GLY A 98 -11.31 -6.67 11.83
C GLY A 98 -11.46 -5.26 12.39
N ILE A 99 -11.99 -4.32 11.60
CA ILE A 99 -12.20 -2.92 12.00
C ILE A 99 -13.45 -2.81 12.87
N LYS A 100 -13.33 -2.16 14.02
CA LYS A 100 -14.45 -1.92 14.94
C LYS A 100 -15.13 -0.59 14.63
N GLN A 101 -16.42 -0.51 14.93
CA GLN A 101 -17.21 0.72 14.79
C GLN A 101 -16.53 1.95 15.44
N ALA A 102 -16.00 1.79 16.66
CA ALA A 102 -15.31 2.89 17.36
C ALA A 102 -14.10 3.46 16.60
N GLN A 103 -13.38 2.64 15.82
CA GLN A 103 -12.22 3.10 15.04
C GLN A 103 -12.64 3.99 13.87
N VAL A 104 -13.80 3.67 13.28
CA VAL A 104 -14.38 4.43 12.19
C VAL A 104 -15.09 5.69 12.70
N ASP A 105 -15.72 5.62 13.87
CA ASP A 105 -16.33 6.78 14.55
C ASP A 105 -15.29 7.83 14.94
N GLU A 106 -14.10 7.40 15.39
CA GLU A 106 -12.95 8.26 15.65
C GLU A 106 -12.14 8.62 14.40
N GLY A 107 -12.52 8.04 13.25
CA GLY A 107 -11.90 8.27 11.95
C GLY A 107 -12.11 9.70 11.45
N VAL A 108 -11.36 10.07 10.41
CA VAL A 108 -11.50 11.38 9.76
C VAL A 108 -12.37 11.28 8.50
N PRO A 109 -13.06 12.35 8.08
CA PRO A 109 -13.73 12.35 6.79
C PRO A 109 -12.74 12.11 5.64
N LEU A 110 -13.18 11.42 4.58
CA LEU A 110 -12.33 11.03 3.45
C LEU A 110 -11.51 12.19 2.86
N LYS A 111 -12.11 13.39 2.77
CA LYS A 111 -11.43 14.59 2.29
C LYS A 111 -10.21 14.98 3.14
N ILE A 112 -10.32 14.82 4.45
CA ILE A 112 -9.23 15.09 5.39
C ILE A 112 -8.17 14.00 5.29
N CYS A 113 -8.58 12.73 5.19
CA CYS A 113 -7.67 11.60 4.96
C CYS A 113 -6.82 11.84 3.69
N LEU A 114 -7.45 12.21 2.58
CA LEU A 114 -6.75 12.52 1.33
C LEU A 114 -5.77 13.70 1.48
N SER A 115 -6.13 14.74 2.25
CA SER A 115 -5.22 15.84 2.54
C SER A 115 -4.00 15.39 3.34
N GLN A 116 -4.19 14.52 4.34
CA GLN A 116 -3.10 13.94 5.12
C GLN A 116 -2.21 13.04 4.28
N PHE A 117 -2.80 12.20 3.43
CA PHE A 117 -2.08 11.36 2.48
C PHE A 117 -1.24 12.20 1.52
N CYS A 118 -1.82 13.26 0.92
CA CYS A 118 -1.08 14.20 0.07
C CYS A 118 0.11 14.81 0.82
N LYS A 119 -0.05 15.24 2.08
CA LYS A 119 1.07 15.76 2.89
C LYS A 119 2.16 14.72 3.12
N TRP A 120 1.78 13.46 3.37
CA TRP A 120 2.71 12.35 3.48
C TRP A 120 3.49 12.13 2.17
N ILE A 121 2.80 12.15 1.02
CA ILE A 121 3.42 12.06 -0.31
C ILE A 121 4.46 13.18 -0.53
N HIS A 122 4.11 14.44 -0.24
CA HIS A 122 5.04 15.56 -0.41
C HIS A 122 6.28 15.40 0.48
N LYS A 123 6.11 14.92 1.71
CA LYS A 123 7.22 14.66 2.63
C LYS A 123 8.17 13.59 2.08
N ILE A 124 7.65 12.46 1.58
CA ILE A 124 8.51 11.40 1.03
C ILE A 124 9.21 11.85 -0.26
N GLN A 125 8.56 12.65 -1.10
CA GLN A 125 9.17 13.19 -2.32
C GLN A 125 10.41 14.05 -2.00
N GLN A 126 10.29 14.94 -1.02
CA GLN A 126 11.40 15.79 -0.58
C GLN A 126 12.54 14.99 0.07
N GLN A 127 12.20 14.00 0.90
CA GLN A 127 13.19 13.22 1.64
C GLN A 127 13.96 12.21 0.77
N LYS A 128 13.31 11.66 -0.26
CA LYS A 128 13.84 10.54 -1.06
C LYS A 128 14.14 10.93 -2.51
N ASN A 129 13.89 12.18 -2.89
CA ASN A 129 14.03 12.72 -4.25
C ASN A 129 13.25 11.87 -5.29
N ILE A 130 11.97 11.64 -4.99
CA ILE A 130 11.08 10.77 -5.77
C ILE A 130 10.29 11.58 -6.79
N ILE A 131 10.18 11.06 -8.01
CA ILE A 131 9.25 11.55 -9.03
C ILE A 131 8.23 10.46 -9.38
N PHE A 132 6.96 10.85 -9.41
CA PHE A 132 5.88 10.04 -9.97
C PHE A 132 5.87 10.23 -11.48
N ALA A 133 5.94 9.13 -12.23
CA ALA A 133 5.94 9.18 -13.68
C ALA A 133 4.56 9.61 -14.22
N THR A 134 4.30 10.91 -14.30
CA THR A 134 3.11 11.47 -14.96
C THR A 134 3.45 11.78 -16.41
N GLY A 135 3.42 10.74 -17.26
CA GLY A 135 3.77 10.87 -18.68
C GLY A 135 5.28 10.83 -18.94
N ILE A 136 5.67 10.14 -20.00
CA ILE A 136 7.06 9.88 -20.37
C ILE A 136 7.71 11.20 -20.80
N SER A 137 8.42 11.84 -19.88
CA SER A 137 9.50 12.77 -20.20
C SER A 137 10.74 12.18 -19.56
N GLU A 138 11.71 11.76 -20.36
CA GLU A 138 12.95 11.19 -19.84
C GLU A 138 13.60 12.17 -18.85
N PRO A 139 13.96 11.72 -17.64
CA PRO A 139 14.63 12.59 -16.68
C PRO A 139 15.97 13.05 -17.23
N SER A 140 16.14 14.37 -17.36
CA SER A 140 17.42 14.98 -17.68
C SER A 140 18.40 14.82 -16.51
N ALA A 141 19.28 13.82 -16.62
CA ALA A 141 20.61 13.72 -16.00
C ALA A 141 20.75 14.11 -14.51
N SER A 142 19.72 13.95 -13.70
CA SER A 142 19.77 14.05 -12.23
C SER A 142 19.35 12.72 -11.63
N GLU A 143 19.95 12.30 -10.52
CA GLU A 143 19.72 11.02 -9.82
C GLU A 143 18.33 10.95 -9.17
N VAL A 144 17.30 10.99 -10.01
CA VAL A 144 15.89 10.97 -9.65
C VAL A 144 15.43 9.53 -9.52
N LYS A 145 14.69 9.26 -8.43
CA LYS A 145 14.15 7.93 -8.15
C LYS A 145 12.71 7.83 -8.63
N LEU A 146 12.43 6.86 -9.50
CA LEU A 146 11.09 6.66 -10.04
C LEU A 146 10.19 5.97 -9.00
N CYS A 147 8.94 6.42 -8.90
CA CYS A 147 7.95 5.81 -8.03
C CYS A 147 6.60 5.62 -8.74
N ALA A 148 5.96 4.49 -8.44
CA ALA A 148 4.61 4.16 -8.91
C ALA A 148 3.68 3.84 -7.74
N PHE A 149 2.39 4.08 -7.95
CA PHE A 149 1.34 3.58 -7.06
C PHE A 149 0.97 2.16 -7.46
N VAL A 150 0.81 1.29 -6.47
CA VAL A 150 0.37 -0.08 -6.64
C VAL A 150 -0.78 -0.29 -5.67
N THR A 151 -1.89 -0.82 -6.16
CA THR A 151 -3.01 -1.23 -5.32
C THR A 151 -3.46 -2.61 -5.74
N TRP A 152 -4.01 -3.37 -4.80
CA TRP A 152 -4.70 -4.61 -5.12
C TRP A 152 -6.20 -4.38 -5.03
N SER A 153 -6.94 -4.89 -6.01
CA SER A 153 -8.35 -5.15 -5.82
C SER A 153 -8.46 -6.52 -5.15
N ALA A 154 -8.70 -6.54 -3.84
CA ALA A 154 -9.31 -7.73 -3.25
C ALA A 154 -10.70 -7.84 -3.89
N PHE A 155 -10.96 -8.94 -4.59
CA PHE A 155 -12.32 -9.25 -5.00
C PHE A 155 -13.12 -9.51 -3.72
N LEU A 156 -13.79 -8.47 -3.22
CA LEU A 156 -14.91 -8.58 -2.28
C LEU A 156 -16.13 -9.11 -3.02
#